data_AF-A0A965JZC2-F1
#
_entry.id   AF-A0A965JZC2-F1
#
_cell.length_a   1.000
_cell.length_b   1.000
_cell.length_c   1.000
_cell.angle_alpha   90.00
_cell.angle_beta   90.00
_cell.angle_gamma   90.00
#
_symmetry.space_group_name_H-M   'P 1'
#
loop_
_entity.id
_entity.type
_entity.pdbx_description
1 polymer ?
#
loop_
_entity_poly.entity_id
_entity_poly.type
_entity_poly.pdbx_seq_one_letter_code
_entity_poly.pdbx_strand_id
1 'polypeptide(L)'
;MIILLPPSEGKEPGGTRAWGLASGRYGRALAGAREPVIAALPLTSPAALKVRGATAAHAQLINASLVGSPILAASDRYSGVVYQGLDFASLGPAQQSVAQDSIVIVSGLLGLAGFADPLPDYRAPMDASLEGLGKLAGYWKPIITPLLQKAAKREAVIDLLTQ
;
A
#
# COMPACT_ATOMS: atom_id res chain seq x y z
N MET A 1 12.69 1.12 15.57
CA MET A 1 11.26 1.24 15.90
C MET A 1 10.47 1.09 14.60
N ILE A 2 9.22 0.63 14.64
CA ILE A 2 8.35 0.62 13.46
C ILE A 2 7.18 1.58 13.68
N ILE A 3 6.84 2.36 12.66
CA ILE A 3 5.66 3.21 12.62
C ILE A 3 4.74 2.65 11.52
N LEU A 4 3.52 2.26 11.89
CA LEU A 4 2.53 1.78 10.94
C LEU A 4 1.67 2.94 10.47
N LEU A 5 1.64 3.18 9.16
CA LEU A 5 0.74 4.14 8.54
C LEU A 5 -0.33 3.44 7.69
N PRO A 6 -1.56 4.00 7.65
CA PRO A 6 -2.55 3.55 6.70
C PRO A 6 -2.13 3.95 5.27
N PRO A 7 -2.65 3.27 4.24
CA PRO A 7 -2.53 3.77 2.89
C PRO A 7 -3.44 5.01 2.76
N SER A 8 -3.21 5.82 1.72
CA SER A 8 -4.16 6.89 1.39
C SER A 8 -5.11 6.52 0.26
N GLU A 9 -6.32 7.07 0.32
CA GLU A 9 -7.22 7.15 -0.83
C GLU A 9 -6.63 8.01 -1.94
N GLY A 10 -6.07 9.18 -1.57
CA GLY A 10 -5.41 10.10 -2.47
C GLY A 10 -4.08 9.54 -2.93
N LYS A 11 -3.88 9.52 -4.25
CA LYS A 11 -2.61 9.15 -4.86
C LYS A 11 -2.21 10.17 -5.91
N GLU A 12 -0.99 10.66 -5.83
CA GLU A 12 -0.44 11.57 -6.82
C GLU A 12 -0.26 10.84 -8.15
N PRO A 13 -0.63 11.45 -9.30
CA PRO A 13 -0.53 10.82 -10.60
C PRO A 13 0.93 10.76 -11.09
N GLY A 14 1.14 10.05 -12.20
CA GLY A 14 2.44 9.98 -12.88
C GLY A 14 3.37 8.91 -12.32
N GLY A 15 4.67 9.18 -12.40
CA GLY A 15 5.72 8.19 -12.15
C GLY A 15 6.36 7.66 -13.43
N THR A 16 7.39 6.86 -13.27
CA THR A 16 8.12 6.21 -14.38
C THR A 16 8.46 4.78 -13.98
N ARG A 17 9.00 3.97 -14.90
CA ARG A 17 9.40 2.57 -14.68
C ARG A 17 8.21 1.63 -14.41
N ALA A 18 8.44 0.34 -14.59
CA ALA A 18 7.42 -0.69 -14.48
C ALA A 18 7.31 -1.26 -13.04
N TRP A 19 6.11 -1.24 -12.47
CA TRP A 19 5.82 -1.96 -11.23
C TRP A 19 5.75 -3.48 -11.45
N GLY A 20 6.07 -4.26 -10.41
CA GLY A 20 5.99 -5.71 -10.40
C GLY A 20 5.72 -6.29 -9.02
N LEU A 21 5.26 -7.54 -8.96
CA LEU A 21 4.78 -8.16 -7.71
C LEU A 21 5.85 -8.23 -6.61
N ALA A 22 7.10 -8.44 -7.00
CA ALA A 22 8.23 -8.55 -6.08
C ALA A 22 8.87 -7.19 -5.71
N SER A 23 8.28 -6.08 -6.16
CA SER A 23 8.82 -4.74 -5.91
C SER A 23 8.69 -4.31 -4.44
N GLY A 24 9.69 -3.56 -3.98
CA GLY A 24 9.76 -3.02 -2.63
C GLY A 24 10.37 -3.96 -1.58
N ARG A 25 10.62 -3.42 -0.38
CA ARG A 25 11.25 -4.07 0.78
C ARG A 25 10.62 -5.42 1.12
N TYR A 26 9.31 -5.53 1.07
CA TYR A 26 8.56 -6.76 1.38
C TYR A 26 8.16 -7.58 0.15
N GLY A 27 8.48 -7.11 -1.06
CA GLY A 27 7.95 -7.66 -2.29
C GLY A 27 8.31 -9.11 -2.53
N ARG A 28 9.57 -9.51 -2.28
CA ARG A 28 9.97 -10.92 -2.44
C ARG A 28 9.20 -11.89 -1.53
N ALA A 29 8.92 -11.46 -0.30
CA ALA A 29 8.16 -12.28 0.66
C ALA A 29 6.65 -12.30 0.37
N LEU A 30 6.14 -11.23 -0.24
CA LEU A 30 4.71 -11.04 -0.48
C LEU A 30 4.26 -11.31 -1.91
N ALA A 31 5.18 -11.55 -2.87
CA ALA A 31 4.85 -11.71 -4.28
C ALA A 31 3.76 -12.76 -4.54
N GLY A 32 3.90 -13.96 -3.97
CA GLY A 32 2.89 -15.03 -4.12
C GLY A 32 1.54 -14.69 -3.48
N ALA A 33 1.52 -13.91 -2.39
CA ALA A 33 0.29 -13.45 -1.77
C ALA A 33 -0.36 -12.26 -2.50
N ARG A 34 0.43 -11.47 -3.24
CA ARG A 34 -0.05 -10.35 -4.06
C ARG A 34 -0.73 -10.83 -5.34
N GLU A 35 -0.27 -11.94 -5.90
CA GLU A 35 -0.78 -12.50 -7.15
C GLU A 35 -2.31 -12.71 -7.16
N PRO A 36 -2.94 -13.41 -6.20
CA PRO A 36 -4.39 -13.59 -6.21
C PRO A 36 -5.15 -12.28 -5.97
N VAL A 37 -4.58 -11.33 -5.20
CA VAL A 37 -5.18 -10.00 -5.01
C VAL A 37 -5.22 -9.24 -6.33
N ILE A 38 -4.09 -9.21 -7.05
CA ILE A 38 -3.99 -8.55 -8.35
C ILE A 38 -4.91 -9.20 -9.38
N ALA A 39 -5.04 -10.52 -9.38
CA ALA A 39 -5.93 -11.23 -10.29
C ALA A 39 -7.42 -10.92 -10.02
N ALA A 40 -7.80 -10.72 -8.75
CA ALA A 40 -9.19 -10.46 -8.37
C ALA A 40 -9.62 -8.99 -8.54
N LEU A 41 -8.70 -8.03 -8.41
CA LEU A 41 -9.02 -6.60 -8.44
C LEU A 41 -9.74 -6.11 -9.72
N PRO A 42 -9.35 -6.53 -10.95
CA PRO A 42 -10.05 -6.13 -12.18
C PRO A 42 -11.49 -6.66 -12.26
N LEU A 43 -11.77 -7.78 -11.59
CA LEU A 43 -13.08 -8.42 -11.55
C LEU A 43 -13.97 -7.87 -10.44
N THR A 44 -13.41 -7.07 -9.53
CA THR A 44 -14.10 -6.60 -8.34
C THR A 44 -15.01 -5.42 -8.66
N SER A 45 -16.25 -5.50 -8.20
CA SER A 45 -17.21 -4.41 -8.41
C SER A 45 -16.78 -3.12 -7.71
N PRO A 46 -17.12 -1.94 -8.27
CA PRO A 46 -16.87 -0.66 -7.61
C PRO A 46 -17.42 -0.56 -6.19
N ALA A 47 -18.58 -1.16 -5.94
CA ALA A 47 -19.20 -1.18 -4.61
C ALA A 47 -18.33 -1.94 -3.59
N ALA A 48 -17.74 -3.06 -4.01
CA ALA A 48 -16.81 -3.84 -3.19
C ALA A 48 -15.48 -3.08 -2.95
N LEU A 49 -15.05 -2.23 -3.88
CA LEU A 49 -13.89 -1.33 -3.73
C LEU A 49 -14.21 0.00 -3.02
N LYS A 50 -15.44 0.17 -2.52
CA LYS A 50 -15.91 1.38 -1.83
C LYS A 50 -15.79 2.66 -2.66
N VAL A 51 -16.04 2.57 -3.97
CA VAL A 51 -15.98 3.71 -4.90
C VAL A 51 -17.26 3.82 -5.72
N ARG A 52 -17.55 5.04 -6.20
CA ARG A 52 -18.75 5.39 -6.98
C ARG A 52 -18.39 6.43 -8.04
N GLY A 53 -19.28 6.61 -9.02
CA GLY A 53 -19.15 7.67 -10.03
C GLY A 53 -17.83 7.62 -10.80
N ALA A 54 -17.22 8.78 -11.05
CA ALA A 54 -15.95 8.89 -11.78
C ALA A 54 -14.80 8.10 -11.12
N THR A 55 -14.76 8.03 -9.79
CA THR A 55 -13.76 7.28 -9.03
C THR A 55 -13.87 5.77 -9.29
N ALA A 56 -15.07 5.25 -9.55
CA ALA A 56 -15.27 3.84 -9.90
C ALA A 56 -14.63 3.49 -11.24
N ALA A 57 -14.88 4.30 -12.27
CA ALA A 57 -14.29 4.08 -13.60
C ALA A 57 -12.76 4.17 -13.55
N HIS A 58 -12.23 5.14 -12.81
CA HIS A 58 -10.80 5.28 -12.61
C HIS A 58 -10.20 4.05 -11.89
N ALA A 59 -10.82 3.60 -10.79
CA ALA A 59 -10.38 2.44 -10.03
C ALA A 59 -10.33 1.16 -10.87
N GLN A 60 -11.33 0.92 -11.72
CA GLN A 60 -11.35 -0.23 -12.63
C GLN A 60 -10.21 -0.17 -13.65
N LEU A 61 -9.97 1.01 -14.24
CA LEU A 61 -8.91 1.20 -15.24
C LEU A 61 -7.51 0.93 -14.65
N ILE A 62 -7.20 1.54 -13.49
CA ILE A 62 -5.87 1.41 -12.88
C ILE A 62 -5.63 0.00 -12.32
N ASN A 63 -6.66 -0.62 -11.72
CA ASN A 63 -6.53 -1.97 -11.19
C ASN A 63 -6.36 -3.04 -12.30
N ALA A 64 -6.88 -2.78 -13.51
CA ALA A 64 -6.72 -3.67 -14.66
C ALA A 64 -5.30 -3.67 -15.24
N SER A 65 -4.46 -2.69 -14.93
CA SER A 65 -3.15 -2.48 -15.55
C SER A 65 -1.99 -2.35 -14.55
N LEU A 66 -2.10 -2.96 -13.37
CA LEU A 66 -1.13 -2.82 -12.27
C LEU A 66 0.29 -3.26 -12.64
N VAL A 67 0.46 -4.45 -13.19
CA VAL A 67 1.78 -4.97 -13.56
C VAL A 67 2.30 -4.20 -14.77
N GLY A 68 3.48 -3.59 -14.65
CA GLY A 68 4.05 -2.73 -15.68
C GLY A 68 3.66 -1.25 -15.56
N SER A 69 2.75 -0.88 -14.65
CA SER A 69 2.33 0.51 -14.47
C SER A 69 3.44 1.40 -13.89
N PRO A 70 3.38 2.73 -14.14
CA PRO A 70 4.31 3.71 -13.58
C PRO A 70 4.36 3.70 -12.04
N ILE A 71 5.55 3.90 -11.47
CA ILE A 71 5.76 3.95 -10.02
C ILE A 71 6.20 5.33 -9.54
N LEU A 72 5.84 5.63 -8.31
CA LEU A 72 6.43 6.66 -7.45
C LEU A 72 6.90 6.00 -6.15
N ALA A 73 7.78 6.64 -5.39
CA ALA A 73 8.04 6.21 -4.01
C ALA A 73 6.74 6.33 -3.19
N ALA A 74 6.51 5.45 -2.22
CA ALA A 74 5.29 5.49 -1.42
C ALA A 74 5.10 6.85 -0.69
N SER A 75 6.20 7.49 -0.27
CA SER A 75 6.25 8.84 0.28
C SER A 75 5.68 9.92 -0.65
N ASP A 76 5.82 9.71 -1.96
CA ASP A 76 5.43 10.68 -2.99
C ASP A 76 4.10 10.29 -3.64
N ARG A 77 3.76 8.99 -3.61
CA ARG A 77 2.52 8.48 -4.18
C ARG A 77 1.33 8.78 -3.29
N TYR A 78 1.41 8.54 -1.98
CA TYR A 78 0.27 8.75 -1.10
C TYR A 78 0.15 10.20 -0.66
N SER A 79 -1.06 10.76 -0.75
CA SER A 79 -1.36 12.13 -0.32
C SER A 79 -2.47 12.19 0.73
N GLY A 80 -2.95 13.36 1.13
CA GLY A 80 -4.02 13.52 2.12
C GLY A 80 -3.55 13.66 3.57
N VAL A 81 -4.49 13.75 4.52
CA VAL A 81 -4.28 14.34 5.85
C VAL A 81 -3.12 13.74 6.64
N VAL A 82 -2.98 12.41 6.67
CA VAL A 82 -1.87 11.75 7.39
C VAL A 82 -0.52 12.10 6.79
N TYR A 83 -0.41 12.10 5.46
CA TYR A 83 0.84 12.36 4.73
C TYR A 83 1.17 13.88 4.71
N GLN A 84 0.15 14.73 4.67
CA GLN A 84 0.29 16.18 4.86
C GLN A 84 0.75 16.52 6.28
N GLY A 85 0.20 15.85 7.30
CA GLY A 85 0.63 16.03 8.69
C GLY A 85 2.05 15.52 8.97
N LEU A 86 2.50 14.50 8.23
CA LEU A 86 3.89 14.05 8.28
C LEU A 86 4.86 15.05 7.63
N ASP A 87 4.39 15.78 6.60
CA ASP A 87 5.15 16.77 5.82
C ASP A 87 6.60 16.32 5.53
N PHE A 88 6.73 15.14 4.91
CA PHE A 88 8.03 14.47 4.77
C PHE A 88 9.10 15.35 4.11
N ALA A 89 8.70 16.19 3.15
CA ALA A 89 9.59 17.08 2.43
C ALA A 89 10.17 18.20 3.30
N SER A 90 9.50 18.60 4.38
CA SER A 90 9.99 19.62 5.32
C SER A 90 11.02 19.09 6.31
N LEU A 91 11.16 17.77 6.43
CA LEU A 91 12.09 17.13 7.36
C LEU A 91 13.55 17.28 6.89
N GLY A 92 14.48 17.40 7.84
CA GLY A 92 15.91 17.37 7.54
C GLY A 92 16.38 15.98 7.07
N PRO A 93 17.53 15.87 6.36
CA PRO A 93 17.98 14.60 5.76
C PRO A 93 18.07 13.42 6.73
N ALA A 94 18.53 13.66 7.97
CA ALA A 94 18.61 12.62 9.00
C ALA A 94 17.22 12.10 9.41
N GLN A 95 16.24 12.99 9.53
CA GLN A 95 14.86 12.62 9.86
C GLN A 95 14.19 11.90 8.69
N GLN A 96 14.48 12.31 7.45
CA GLN A 96 14.00 11.62 6.26
C GLN A 96 14.50 10.17 6.20
N SER A 97 15.79 9.94 6.49
CA SER A 97 16.36 8.59 6.58
C SER A 97 15.65 7.76 7.65
N VAL A 98 15.44 8.31 8.85
CA VAL A 98 14.74 7.60 9.94
C VAL A 98 13.31 7.26 9.53
N ALA A 99 12.59 8.18 8.89
CA ALA A 99 11.22 7.95 8.41
C ALA A 99 11.19 6.84 7.33
N GLN A 100 12.10 6.87 6.35
CA GLN A 100 12.20 5.84 5.32
C GLN A 100 12.48 4.46 5.90
N ASP A 101 13.31 4.37 6.94
CA ASP A 101 13.65 3.10 7.59
C ASP A 101 12.52 2.59 8.49
N SER A 102 11.88 3.49 9.24
CA SER A 102 10.94 3.14 10.32
C SER A 102 9.49 3.01 9.86
N ILE A 103 9.06 3.74 8.83
CA ILE A 103 7.66 3.77 8.39
C ILE A 103 7.36 2.56 7.49
N VAL A 104 6.28 1.86 7.84
CA VAL A 104 5.71 0.76 7.08
C VAL A 104 4.23 1.05 6.84
N ILE A 105 3.81 0.95 5.59
CA ILE A 105 2.45 1.21 5.16
C ILE A 105 1.71 -0.13 5.01
N VAL A 106 0.58 -0.28 5.69
CA VAL A 106 -0.27 -1.47 5.59
C VAL A 106 -1.23 -1.28 4.42
N SER A 107 -1.08 -2.06 3.35
CA SER A 107 -1.73 -1.80 2.06
C SER A 107 -2.63 -2.95 1.62
N GLY A 108 -3.84 -2.63 1.16
CA GLY A 108 -4.75 -3.65 0.60
C GLY A 108 -4.26 -4.29 -0.69
N LEU A 109 -3.43 -3.60 -1.49
CA LEU A 109 -2.78 -4.19 -2.66
C LEU A 109 -1.49 -4.93 -2.28
N LEU A 110 -0.64 -4.30 -1.47
CA LEU A 110 0.76 -4.71 -1.30
C LEU A 110 0.99 -5.59 -0.07
N GLY A 111 0.01 -5.69 0.83
CA GLY A 111 0.16 -6.20 2.19
C GLY A 111 0.96 -5.23 3.05
N LEU A 112 2.27 -5.12 2.77
CA LEU A 112 3.17 -4.15 3.37
C LEU A 112 3.98 -3.43 2.29
N ALA A 113 4.25 -2.15 2.52
CA ALA A 113 5.21 -1.35 1.76
C ALA A 113 6.10 -0.55 2.72
N GLY A 114 7.40 -0.45 2.41
CA GLY A 114 8.27 0.56 3.00
C GLY A 114 7.94 1.95 2.47
N PHE A 115 8.30 2.98 3.23
CA PHE A 115 7.95 4.36 2.88
C PHE A 115 8.64 4.90 1.61
N ALA A 116 9.77 4.31 1.21
CA ALA A 116 10.45 4.61 -0.06
C ALA A 116 10.19 3.55 -1.16
N ASP A 117 9.29 2.59 -0.92
CA ASP A 117 9.05 1.50 -1.87
C ASP A 117 8.37 2.00 -3.16
N PRO A 118 8.67 1.38 -4.31
CA PRO A 118 7.98 1.65 -5.57
C PRO A 118 6.50 1.25 -5.50
N LEU A 119 5.61 2.22 -5.70
CA LEU A 119 4.16 2.07 -5.56
C LEU A 119 3.44 2.44 -6.87
N PRO A 120 2.62 1.53 -7.44
CA PRO A 120 1.79 1.85 -8.59
C PRO A 120 0.59 2.69 -8.12
N ASP A 121 -0.13 3.31 -9.05
CA ASP A 121 -1.48 3.77 -8.73
C ASP A 121 -2.43 2.57 -8.62
N TYR A 122 -3.38 2.62 -7.68
CA TYR A 122 -4.36 1.56 -7.46
C TYR A 122 -5.50 1.98 -6.53
N ARG A 123 -6.60 1.23 -6.55
CA ARG A 123 -7.67 1.29 -5.53
C ARG A 123 -7.93 -0.09 -4.94
N ALA A 124 -7.48 -0.31 -3.72
CA ALA A 124 -7.73 -1.52 -2.94
C ALA A 124 -7.75 -1.16 -1.45
N PRO A 125 -8.85 -0.59 -0.93
CA PRO A 125 -8.95 -0.28 0.49
C PRO A 125 -8.98 -1.58 1.32
N MET A 126 -8.49 -1.54 2.56
CA MET A 126 -8.39 -2.74 3.42
C MET A 126 -9.74 -3.39 3.74
N ASP A 127 -10.83 -2.63 3.65
CA ASP A 127 -12.20 -3.08 3.88
C ASP A 127 -12.88 -3.63 2.62
N ALA A 128 -12.19 -3.63 1.47
CA ALA A 128 -12.71 -4.23 0.24
C ALA A 128 -12.82 -5.75 0.38
N SER A 129 -13.87 -6.30 -0.20
CA SER A 129 -14.09 -7.74 -0.29
C SER A 129 -13.85 -8.19 -1.72
N LEU A 130 -12.83 -9.02 -1.92
CA LEU A 130 -12.53 -9.59 -3.23
C LEU A 130 -13.15 -10.98 -3.35
N GLU A 131 -13.63 -11.32 -4.53
CA GLU A 131 -14.16 -12.65 -4.81
C GLU A 131 -13.07 -13.71 -4.56
N GLY A 132 -13.44 -14.81 -3.90
CA GLY A 132 -12.51 -15.90 -3.54
C GLY A 132 -11.55 -15.61 -2.37
N LEU A 133 -11.30 -14.33 -2.01
CA LEU A 133 -10.38 -13.95 -0.92
C LEU A 133 -11.07 -13.36 0.30
N GLY A 134 -12.32 -12.90 0.15
CA GLY A 134 -13.05 -12.21 1.20
C GLY A 134 -12.47 -10.82 1.48
N LYS A 135 -12.62 -10.33 2.73
CA LYS A 135 -12.11 -9.02 3.14
C LYS A 135 -10.58 -9.01 3.10
N LEU A 136 -10.00 -8.00 2.44
CA LEU A 136 -8.55 -7.83 2.34
C LEU A 136 -7.86 -7.76 3.71
N ALA A 137 -8.47 -7.10 4.70
CA ALA A 137 -7.94 -7.11 6.07
C ALA A 137 -7.81 -8.53 6.66
N GLY A 138 -8.80 -9.39 6.41
CA GLY A 138 -8.77 -10.79 6.86
C GLY A 138 -7.75 -11.62 6.09
N TYR A 139 -7.63 -11.40 4.78
CA TYR A 139 -6.64 -12.06 3.93
C TYR A 139 -5.20 -11.70 4.34
N TRP A 140 -4.92 -10.41 4.55
CA TRP A 140 -3.56 -9.95 4.81
C TRP A 140 -3.08 -10.21 6.24
N LYS A 141 -3.95 -10.07 7.25
CA LYS A 141 -3.56 -10.17 8.67
C LYS A 141 -2.67 -11.39 8.99
N PRO A 142 -3.06 -12.64 8.69
CA PRO A 142 -2.21 -13.80 9.01
C PRO A 142 -0.88 -13.82 8.23
N ILE A 143 -0.81 -13.18 7.07
CA ILE A 143 0.37 -13.16 6.18
C ILE A 143 1.38 -12.10 6.65
N ILE A 144 0.90 -10.89 7.00
CA ILE A 144 1.76 -9.75 7.31
C ILE A 144 2.20 -9.71 8.77
N THR A 145 1.43 -10.28 9.70
CA THR A 145 1.77 -10.27 11.14
C THR A 145 3.16 -10.88 11.42
N PRO A 146 3.52 -12.08 10.90
CA PRO A 146 4.86 -12.63 11.12
C PRO A 146 5.99 -11.77 10.53
N LEU A 147 5.73 -11.11 9.40
CA LEU A 147 6.70 -10.21 8.75
C LEU A 147 6.94 -8.95 9.59
N LEU A 148 5.88 -8.35 10.12
CA LEU A 148 5.97 -7.20 11.03
C LEU A 148 6.67 -7.56 12.33
N GLN A 149 6.38 -8.72 12.92
CA GLN A 149 7.08 -9.20 14.12
C GLN A 149 8.58 -9.36 13.88
N LYS A 150 8.96 -9.95 12.73
CA LYS A 150 10.36 -10.10 12.33
C LYS A 150 11.03 -8.74 12.08
N ALA A 151 10.33 -7.82 11.41
CA ALA A 151 10.85 -6.49 11.13
C ALA A 151 11.04 -5.66 12.41
N ALA A 152 10.12 -5.79 13.37
CA ALA A 152 10.16 -5.04 14.63
C ALA A 152 11.33 -5.43 15.52
N LYS A 153 11.89 -6.64 15.41
CA LYS A 153 13.08 -7.11 16.18
C LYS A 153 12.99 -6.84 17.70
N ARG A 154 11.79 -6.94 18.29
CA ARG A 154 11.47 -6.60 19.71
C ARG A 154 11.55 -5.10 20.06
N GLU A 155 11.55 -4.23 19.07
CA GLU A 155 11.41 -2.79 19.25
C GLU A 155 9.93 -2.39 19.29
N ALA A 156 9.68 -1.15 19.72
CA ALA A 156 8.33 -0.59 19.76
C ALA A 156 7.71 -0.53 18.35
N VAL A 157 6.41 -0.85 18.29
CA VAL A 157 5.54 -0.61 17.14
C VAL A 157 4.58 0.51 17.51
N ILE A 158 4.66 1.63 16.80
CA ILE A 158 3.72 2.73 16.91
C ILE A 158 2.64 2.50 15.86
N ASP A 159 1.43 2.21 16.32
CA ASP A 159 0.28 1.98 15.45
C ASP A 159 -0.49 3.29 15.23
N LEU A 160 -0.46 3.80 13.99
CA LEU A 160 -1.24 4.96 13.56
C LEU A 160 -2.28 4.58 12.49
N LEU A 161 -2.63 3.29 12.40
CA LEU A 161 -3.68 2.81 11.50
C LEU A 161 -5.06 3.32 11.96
N THR A 162 -5.94 3.58 11.00
CA THR A 162 -7.34 3.91 11.28
C THR A 162 -8.06 2.66 11.79
N GLN A 163 -8.78 2.79 12.91
CA GLN A 163 -9.60 1.73 13.52
C GLN A 163 -10.88 1.45 12.73
#